data_AF-A0A6N7TLS5-F1
#
_entry.id   AF-A0A6N7TLS5-F1
#
_cell.length_a   1.000
_cell.length_b   1.000
_cell.length_c   1.000
_cell.angle_alpha   90.00
_cell.angle_beta   90.00
_cell.angle_gamma   90.00
#
_symmetry.space_group_name_H-M   'P 1'
#
loop_
_entity.id
_entity.type
_entity.pdbx_description
1 polymer ?
#
loop_
_entity_poly.entity_id
_entity_poly.type
_entity_poly.pdbx_seq_one_letter_code
_entity_poly.pdbx_strand_id
1 'polypeptide(L)'
;MRAENLGLLLWGGVGTGKSFLAGCIANALMEQEVPVRMTNFARILNELNSSFSGCNDIVDKLCRYPLLIIDDFGMERGTKYALEQIYSIVDSRYRSRKPLIVTTNLTLDEIRH
;
A
#
# COMPACT_ATOMS: atom_id res chain seq x y z
N MET A 1 8.71 7.36 13.72
CA MET A 1 8.18 6.33 12.81
C MET A 1 8.98 5.03 12.81
N ARG A 2 10.34 5.02 12.79
CA ARG A 2 11.13 3.76 12.79
C ARG A 2 11.06 2.93 14.09
N ALA A 3 10.81 3.55 15.25
CA ALA A 3 10.85 2.83 16.54
C ALA A 3 9.65 1.88 16.77
N GLU A 4 8.48 2.21 16.24
CA GLU A 4 7.22 1.49 16.52
C GLU A 4 6.56 0.85 15.29
N ASN A 5 7.17 1.02 14.10
CA ASN A 5 6.63 0.51 12.84
C ASN A 5 5.17 0.95 12.54
N LEU A 6 4.80 2.16 12.93
CA LEU A 6 3.44 2.66 12.72
C LEU A 6 3.20 2.98 11.25
N GLY A 7 2.16 2.36 10.69
CA GLY A 7 1.57 2.71 9.40
C GLY A 7 0.48 3.77 9.52
N LEU A 8 -0.08 4.20 8.38
CA LEU A 8 -1.22 5.12 8.35
C LEU A 8 -2.30 4.58 7.40
N LEU A 9 -3.56 4.69 7.83
CA LEU A 9 -4.72 4.53 6.96
C LEU A 9 -5.35 5.90 6.76
N LEU A 10 -5.24 6.46 5.56
CA LEU A 10 -5.86 7.71 5.17
C LEU A 10 -7.17 7.39 4.45
N TRP A 11 -8.31 7.67 5.08
CA TRP A 11 -9.62 7.34 4.54
C TRP A 11 -10.55 8.57 4.53
N GLY A 12 -11.56 8.55 3.67
CA GLY A 12 -12.53 9.64 3.51
C GLY A 12 -12.91 9.89 2.06
N GLY A 13 -13.86 10.81 1.82
CA GLY A 13 -14.43 11.05 0.50
C GLY A 13 -13.42 11.46 -0.59
N VAL A 14 -13.85 11.39 -1.85
CA VAL A 14 -13.05 11.80 -3.01
C VAL A 14 -12.66 13.29 -2.91
N GLY A 15 -11.44 13.64 -3.33
CA GLY A 15 -10.99 15.04 -3.36
C GLY A 15 -10.54 15.62 -2.00
N THR A 16 -10.52 14.83 -0.93
CA THR A 16 -10.11 15.27 0.42
C THR A 16 -8.58 15.36 0.62
N GLY A 17 -7.78 15.10 -0.42
CA GLY A 17 -6.32 15.26 -0.37
C GLY A 17 -5.54 14.07 0.21
N LYS A 18 -6.15 12.89 0.35
CA LYS A 18 -5.47 11.68 0.89
C LYS A 18 -4.20 11.30 0.11
N SER A 19 -4.31 11.16 -1.20
CA SER A 19 -3.20 10.83 -2.10
C SER A 19 -2.15 11.94 -2.12
N PHE A 20 -2.61 13.20 -2.06
CA PHE A 20 -1.72 14.37 -1.97
C PHE A 20 -0.88 14.33 -0.69
N LEU A 21 -1.52 14.11 0.47
CA LEU A 21 -0.82 13.99 1.75
C LEU A 21 0.16 12.81 1.76
N ALA A 22 -0.23 11.65 1.21
CA ALA A 22 0.67 10.51 1.07
C ALA A 22 1.88 10.83 0.18
N GLY A 23 1.67 11.57 -0.91
CA GLY A 23 2.74 12.10 -1.76
C GLY A 23 3.65 13.10 -1.06
N CYS A 24 3.11 14.00 -0.23
CA CYS A 24 3.90 14.90 0.61
C CYS A 24 4.81 14.13 1.58
N ILE A 25 4.28 13.09 2.23
CA ILE A 25 5.06 12.21 3.11
C ILE A 25 6.18 11.51 2.32
N ALA A 26 5.86 10.99 1.12
CA ALA A 26 6.86 10.38 0.25
C ALA A 26 7.97 11.35 -0.13
N ASN A 27 7.62 12.56 -0.57
CA ASN A 27 8.59 13.60 -0.96
C ASN A 27 9.49 13.99 0.21
N ALA A 28 8.92 14.26 1.38
CA ALA A 28 9.71 14.63 2.57
C ALA A 28 10.69 13.53 3.02
N LEU A 29 10.34 12.25 2.80
CA LEU A 29 11.24 11.12 3.06
C LEU A 29 12.30 10.95 1.96
N MET A 30 11.94 11.16 0.70
CA MET A 30 12.90 11.14 -0.41
C MET A 30 13.94 12.26 -0.29
N GLU A 31 13.55 13.45 0.19
CA GLU A 31 14.48 14.54 0.53
C GLU A 31 15.48 14.17 1.62
N GLN A 32 15.13 13.19 2.48
CA GLN A 32 16.00 12.60 3.51
C GLN A 32 16.70 11.33 3.03
N GLU A 33 16.73 11.08 1.71
CA GLU A 33 17.32 9.89 1.08
C GLU A 33 16.74 8.57 1.57
N VAL A 34 15.50 8.58 2.09
CA VAL A 34 14.78 7.37 2.49
C VAL A 34 13.97 6.87 1.29
N PRO A 35 14.27 5.67 0.75
CA PRO A 35 13.52 5.14 -0.38
C PRO A 35 12.04 4.91 -0.04
N VAL A 36 11.16 5.40 -0.88
CA VAL A 36 9.70 5.22 -0.78
C VAL A 36 9.18 4.64 -2.09
N ARG A 37 8.25 3.69 -1.99
CA ARG A 37 7.46 3.22 -3.15
C ARG A 37 6.01 3.64 -2.96
N MET A 38 5.50 4.47 -3.86
CA MET A 38 4.07 4.74 -4.00
C MET A 38 3.54 4.05 -5.26
N THR A 39 2.42 3.35 -5.14
CA THR A 39 1.70 2.68 -6.23
C THR A 39 0.22 2.61 -5.89
N ASN A 40 -0.65 2.34 -6.86
CA ASN A 40 -2.04 1.96 -6.57
C ASN A 40 -2.21 0.45 -6.63
N PHE A 41 -3.33 -0.02 -6.08
CA PHE A 41 -3.62 -1.44 -5.98
C PHE A 41 -3.86 -2.09 -7.35
N ALA A 42 -4.50 -1.38 -8.28
CA ALA A 42 -4.80 -1.88 -9.63
C ALA A 42 -3.54 -2.22 -10.38
N ARG A 43 -2.51 -1.38 -10.23
CA ARG A 43 -1.20 -1.62 -10.79
C ARG A 43 -0.53 -2.84 -10.17
N ILE A 44 -0.66 -3.03 -8.85
CA ILE A 44 -0.12 -4.23 -8.19
C ILE A 44 -0.79 -5.49 -8.77
N LEU A 45 -2.12 -5.51 -8.88
CA LEU A 45 -2.84 -6.66 -9.44
C LEU A 45 -2.48 -6.90 -10.91
N ASN A 46 -2.36 -5.84 -11.72
CA ASN A 46 -1.94 -5.97 -13.11
C ASN A 46 -0.52 -6.53 -13.23
N GLU A 47 0.41 -6.03 -12.41
CA GLU A 47 1.79 -6.55 -12.35
C GLU A 47 1.79 -8.03 -11.97
N LEU A 48 0.99 -8.42 -10.96
CA LEU A 48 0.85 -9.81 -10.51
C LEU A 48 0.25 -10.73 -11.59
N ASN A 49 -0.80 -10.29 -12.26
CA ASN A 49 -1.44 -11.06 -13.34
C ASN A 49 -0.56 -11.20 -14.58
N SER A 50 0.30 -10.21 -14.85
CA SER A 50 1.21 -10.21 -16.01
C SER A 50 2.52 -10.99 -15.77
N SER A 51 2.81 -11.36 -14.52
CA SER A 51 4.07 -12.02 -14.17
C SER A 51 3.98 -13.53 -14.38
N PHE A 52 4.84 -14.05 -15.26
CA PHE A 52 5.12 -15.50 -15.33
C PHE A 52 5.99 -15.98 -14.15
N SER A 53 6.79 -15.07 -13.58
CA SER A 53 7.47 -15.25 -12.30
C SER A 53 6.45 -15.22 -11.17
N GLY A 54 6.56 -16.13 -10.21
CA GLY A 54 5.55 -16.33 -9.18
C GLY A 54 5.20 -15.06 -8.39
N CYS A 55 3.96 -15.00 -7.93
CA CYS A 55 3.37 -13.97 -7.08
C CYS A 55 4.29 -13.39 -5.99
N ASN A 56 5.15 -14.23 -5.40
CA ASN A 56 6.07 -13.86 -4.33
C ASN A 56 7.13 -12.83 -4.76
N ASP A 57 7.59 -12.86 -6.02
CA ASP A 57 8.67 -11.98 -6.48
C ASP A 57 8.25 -10.51 -6.51
N ILE A 58 6.99 -10.24 -6.84
CA ILE A 58 6.44 -8.89 -6.89
C ILE A 58 6.20 -8.37 -5.47
N VAL A 59 5.61 -9.19 -4.60
CA VAL A 59 5.41 -8.84 -3.20
C VAL A 59 6.75 -8.53 -2.55
N ASP A 60 7.77 -9.36 -2.77
CA ASP A 60 9.12 -9.13 -2.25
C ASP A 60 9.75 -7.84 -2.77
N LYS A 61 9.58 -7.54 -4.07
CA LYS A 61 10.05 -6.26 -4.64
C LYS A 61 9.38 -5.06 -3.95
N LEU A 62 8.07 -5.10 -3.75
CA LEU A 62 7.32 -4.03 -3.08
C LEU A 62 7.70 -3.91 -1.59
N CYS A 63 7.95 -5.04 -0.92
CA CYS A 63 8.26 -5.09 0.51
C CYS A 63 9.72 -4.74 0.84
N ARG A 64 10.61 -4.60 -0.16
CA ARG A 64 11.99 -4.14 0.05
C ARG A 64 12.08 -2.69 0.50
N TYR A 65 11.16 -1.83 0.05
CA TYR A 65 11.18 -0.40 0.36
C TYR A 65 10.91 -0.13 1.85
N PRO A 66 11.69 0.76 2.51
CA PRO A 66 11.43 1.21 3.88
C PRO A 66 9.99 1.70 4.09
N LEU A 67 9.45 2.47 3.15
CA LEU A 67 8.04 2.86 3.12
C LEU A 67 7.38 2.41 1.81
N LEU A 68 6.20 1.82 1.94
CA LEU A 68 5.32 1.44 0.86
C LEU A 68 4.02 2.19 1.07
N ILE A 69 3.53 2.83 0.02
CA ILE A 69 2.27 3.55 -0.02
C ILE A 69 1.41 2.85 -1.08
N ILE A 70 0.25 2.36 -0.66
CA ILE A 70 -0.79 1.84 -1.55
C ILE A 70 -1.88 2.89 -1.63
N ASP A 71 -1.96 3.55 -2.78
CA ASP A 71 -2.94 4.58 -3.07
C ASP A 71 -4.24 3.98 -3.64
N ASP A 72 -5.36 4.61 -3.31
CA ASP A 72 -6.70 4.36 -3.83
C ASP A 72 -7.17 2.90 -3.67
N PHE A 73 -6.91 2.34 -2.49
CA PHE A 73 -7.38 1.01 -2.10
C PHE A 73 -8.92 0.97 -2.03
N GLY A 74 -9.52 -0.12 -2.51
CA GLY A 74 -10.96 -0.36 -2.41
C GLY A 74 -11.80 0.14 -3.60
N MET A 75 -11.20 0.79 -4.59
CA MET A 75 -11.89 1.13 -5.86
C MET A 75 -12.08 -0.10 -6.78
N GLU A 76 -11.40 -1.21 -6.47
CA GLU A 76 -11.43 -2.43 -7.28
C GLU A 76 -12.40 -3.45 -6.69
N ARG A 77 -13.37 -3.87 -7.51
CA ARG A 77 -14.36 -4.86 -7.10
C ARG A 77 -13.70 -6.22 -6.84
N GLY A 78 -13.47 -6.51 -5.56
CA GLY A 78 -13.84 -7.74 -4.86
C GLY A 78 -13.60 -9.07 -5.59
N THR A 79 -12.37 -9.36 -5.98
CA THR A 79 -11.99 -10.75 -6.23
C THR A 79 -11.31 -11.32 -5.00
N LYS A 80 -11.62 -12.58 -4.65
CA LYS A 80 -10.94 -13.30 -3.56
C LYS A 80 -9.42 -13.24 -3.70
N TYR A 81 -8.93 -13.31 -4.94
CA TYR A 81 -7.53 -13.15 -5.28
C TYR A 81 -6.96 -11.80 -4.82
N ALA A 82 -7.64 -10.68 -5.10
CA ALA A 82 -7.19 -9.37 -4.67
C ALA A 82 -7.02 -9.24 -3.15
N LEU A 83 -7.96 -9.80 -2.38
CA LEU A 83 -7.88 -9.83 -0.91
C LEU A 83 -6.69 -10.66 -0.42
N GLU A 84 -6.44 -11.82 -1.03
CA GLU A 84 -5.27 -12.67 -0.73
C GLU A 84 -3.95 -11.92 -0.97
N GLN A 85 -3.88 -11.11 -2.05
CA GLN A 85 -2.70 -10.30 -2.37
C GLN A 85 -2.45 -9.17 -1.37
N ILE A 86 -3.49 -8.42 -1.00
CA ILE A 86 -3.41 -7.41 0.06
C ILE A 86 -2.93 -8.03 1.36
N TYR A 87 -3.52 -9.15 1.76
CA TYR A 87 -3.16 -9.84 2.98
C TYR A 87 -1.69 -10.23 2.99
N SER A 88 -1.18 -10.79 1.88
CA SER A 88 0.24 -11.14 1.72
C SER A 88 1.16 -9.92 1.88
N ILE A 89 0.80 -8.78 1.28
CA ILE A 89 1.58 -7.54 1.42
C ILE A 89 1.55 -7.06 2.87
N VAL A 90 0.38 -7.00 3.52
CA VAL A 90 0.24 -6.54 4.90
C VAL A 90 1.02 -7.43 5.87
N ASP A 91 0.90 -8.76 5.74
CA ASP A 91 1.63 -9.74 6.57
C ASP A 91 3.15 -9.60 6.37
N SER A 92 3.62 -9.48 5.12
CA SER A 92 5.05 -9.28 4.82
C SER A 92 5.59 -7.98 5.43
N ARG A 93 4.84 -6.87 5.33
CA ARG A 93 5.23 -5.59 5.96
C ARG A 93 5.22 -5.65 7.49
N TYR A 94 4.25 -6.34 8.08
CA TYR A 94 4.17 -6.55 9.52
C TYR A 94 5.37 -7.35 10.04
N ARG A 95 5.68 -8.51 9.42
CA ARG A 95 6.81 -9.37 9.80
C ARG A 95 8.16 -8.67 9.62
N SER A 96 8.31 -7.89 8.55
CA SER A 96 9.54 -7.15 8.27
C SER A 96 9.69 -5.85 9.07
N ARG A 97 8.71 -5.51 9.91
CA ARG A 97 8.66 -4.27 10.70
C ARG A 97 8.90 -3.02 9.85
N LYS A 98 8.29 -2.98 8.67
CA LYS A 98 8.32 -1.81 7.78
C LYS A 98 6.94 -1.14 7.75
N PRO A 99 6.86 0.21 7.77
CA PRO A 99 5.59 0.93 7.84
C PRO A 99 4.89 0.93 6.48
N LEU A 100 3.56 0.81 6.48
CA LEU A 100 2.69 0.83 5.32
C LEU A 100 1.75 2.02 5.43
N ILE A 101 1.59 2.80 4.35
CA ILE A 101 0.52 3.79 4.23
C ILE A 101 -0.49 3.29 3.20
N VAL A 102 -1.76 3.39 3.53
CA VAL A 102 -2.86 3.06 2.62
C VAL A 102 -3.77 4.26 2.51
N THR A 103 -4.18 4.62 1.30
CA THR A 103 -5.27 5.57 1.08
C THR A 103 -6.50 4.84 0.54
N THR A 104 -7.70 5.27 0.93
CA THR A 104 -8.94 4.64 0.47
C THR A 104 -10.12 5.61 0.50
N ASN A 105 -11.04 5.45 -0.45
CA ASN A 105 -12.32 6.15 -0.43
C ASN A 105 -13.39 5.38 0.37
N LEU A 106 -13.10 4.15 0.81
CA LEU A 106 -13.99 3.36 1.64
C LEU A 106 -14.08 3.98 3.04
N THR A 107 -15.27 3.92 3.60
CA THR A 107 -15.54 4.17 5.02
C THR A 107 -14.97 3.05 5.88
N LEU A 108 -14.77 3.31 7.18
CA LEU A 108 -14.29 2.27 8.10
C LEU A 108 -15.24 1.08 8.19
N ASP A 109 -16.55 1.29 8.03
CA ASP A 109 -17.53 0.21 8.03
C ASP A 109 -17.41 -0.66 6.77
N GLU A 110 -17.21 -0.04 5.60
CA GLU A 110 -16.94 -0.77 4.35
C GLU A 110 -15.61 -1.54 4.37
N ILE A 111 -14.63 -1.12 5.17
CA ILE A 111 -13.34 -1.84 5.33
C ILE A 111 -13.45 -3.03 6.29
N ARG A 112 -14.39 -2.98 7.25
CA ARG A 112 -14.58 -4.03 8.26
C ARG A 112 -15.37 -5.24 7.76
N HIS A 113 -16.05 -5.10 6.62
CA HIS A 113 -16.94 -6.10 6.04
C HIS A 113 -16.39 -6.66 4.72
#